data_AF-A0A2T7T4E6-F1
#
_entry.id   AF-A0A2T7T4E6-F1
#
_cell.length_a   1.000
_cell.length_b   1.000
_cell.length_c   1.000
_cell.angle_alpha   90.00
_cell.angle_beta   90.00
_cell.angle_gamma   90.00
#
_symmetry.space_group_name_H-M   'P 1'
#
loop_
_entity.id
_entity.type
_entity.pdbx_description
1 polymer ?
#
loop_
_entity_poly.entity_id
_entity_poly.type
_entity_poly.pdbx_seq_one_letter_code
_entity_poly.pdbx_strand_id
1 'polypeptide(L)'
;MLRLTWVQPEDLIGHELRQAAQDGRDATEIERRWIAAGGHLAPERAGASPEPASPELRSLAQELLDELAQLPSPLAAAEPTVFQTRPAREDEPVGRHPEPDPRAETDRLHAAWLGRAIGCVLGKPVEKLPLDGIRAIARSTGNWPLNTWFTARNLDPRIAAAYPWNRRSRPTSLAENIDGMPEDDDLNYPLLGLLLLQRHGHDFTTADVAKLWLDELPAGRTFTAERIAYRNLLDGLEPPHTATHRNPFREWIGAQIRADIFGWACPGDPAKAAELAYRDAVLSHTANGVYGEMFVAAAIAHAAGPAPTTIHETLATALAHIPPDSRYARAIRFGTDTARAEPTGTPAGFERVVDALHARYAHDHHWVHVLPNAALLAAALTHADGDFTGSICRAVSGGWDTDSNGATAGSIAGLLAGGPEALGERWTVPLKNRLATTVGGFDGIGFDELARLTLEARG
;
A
#
# COMPACT_ATOMS: atom_id res chain seq x y z
N MET A 1 -3.43 21.54 -22.83
CA MET A 1 -3.32 20.15 -23.30
C MET A 1 -3.31 19.25 -22.08
N LEU A 2 -4.06 18.14 -22.07
CA LEU A 2 -4.03 17.19 -20.95
C LEU A 2 -2.76 16.34 -21.03
N ARG A 3 -1.96 16.29 -19.96
CA ARG A 3 -0.76 15.45 -19.86
C ARG A 3 -0.97 14.45 -18.73
N LEU A 4 -1.26 13.19 -19.09
CA LEU A 4 -1.49 12.13 -18.11
C LEU A 4 -0.16 11.80 -17.41
N THR A 5 -0.19 11.74 -16.08
CA THR A 5 0.99 11.47 -15.25
C THR A 5 1.39 10.00 -15.32
N TRP A 6 2.65 9.71 -15.02
CA TRP A 6 3.22 8.36 -14.85
C TRP A 6 3.24 7.49 -16.10
N VAL A 7 3.09 8.05 -17.31
CA VAL A 7 3.01 7.25 -18.55
C VAL A 7 3.85 7.78 -19.71
N GLN A 8 4.39 8.99 -19.60
CA GLN A 8 5.15 9.61 -20.69
C GLN A 8 6.54 8.96 -20.78
N PRO A 9 6.96 8.41 -21.94
CA PRO A 9 8.24 7.71 -22.06
C PRO A 9 9.44 8.53 -21.55
N GLU A 10 9.48 9.82 -21.85
CA GLU A 10 10.53 10.76 -21.41
C GLU A 10 10.57 10.96 -19.89
N ASP A 11 9.44 10.75 -19.20
CA ASP A 11 9.37 10.81 -17.74
C ASP A 11 9.72 9.45 -17.12
N LEU A 12 9.36 8.34 -17.79
CA LEU A 12 9.60 6.98 -17.31
C LEU A 12 11.08 6.61 -17.25
N ILE A 13 11.89 7.08 -18.20
CA ILE A 13 13.32 6.73 -18.26
C ILE A 13 14.06 7.16 -16.98
N GLY A 14 13.77 8.36 -16.46
CA GLY A 14 14.36 8.82 -15.20
C GLY A 14 13.96 7.97 -14.01
N HIS A 15 12.75 7.43 -14.00
CA HIS A 15 12.29 6.50 -12.98
C HIS A 15 12.94 5.11 -13.14
N GLU A 16 13.09 4.62 -14.37
CA GLU A 16 13.73 3.32 -14.64
C GLU A 16 15.23 3.35 -14.32
N LEU A 17 15.93 4.47 -14.56
CA LEU A 17 17.31 4.66 -14.13
C LEU A 17 17.46 4.56 -12.61
N ARG A 18 16.53 5.17 -11.86
CA ARG A 18 16.49 5.06 -10.40
C ARG A 18 16.21 3.61 -9.96
N GLN A 19 15.23 2.95 -10.58
CA GLN A 19 14.94 1.54 -10.30
C GLN A 19 16.15 0.66 -10.63
N ALA A 20 16.89 0.94 -11.70
CA ALA A 20 18.10 0.22 -12.07
C ALA A 20 19.18 0.34 -11.00
N ALA A 21 19.42 1.55 -10.48
CA ALA A 21 20.33 1.75 -9.36
C ALA A 21 19.90 0.98 -8.11
N GLN A 22 18.60 0.99 -7.76
CA GLN A 22 18.05 0.24 -6.63
C GLN A 22 18.20 -1.28 -6.80
N ASP A 23 18.07 -1.78 -8.03
CA ASP A 23 18.22 -3.19 -8.41
C ASP A 23 19.69 -3.62 -8.52
N GLY A 24 20.65 -2.69 -8.42
CA GLY A 24 22.08 -2.92 -8.65
C GLY A 24 22.45 -3.16 -10.12
N ARG A 25 21.62 -2.70 -11.07
CA ARG A 25 21.87 -2.77 -12.52
C ARG A 25 22.75 -1.60 -12.95
N ASP A 26 23.82 -1.88 -13.70
CA ASP A 26 24.71 -0.82 -14.23
C ASP A 26 24.09 -0.14 -15.47
N ALA A 27 23.44 0.99 -15.23
CA ALA A 27 22.79 1.81 -16.25
C ALA A 27 23.64 3.03 -16.70
N THR A 28 24.91 3.11 -16.30
CA THR A 28 25.74 4.33 -16.45
C THR A 28 25.81 4.84 -17.89
N GLU A 29 26.01 3.95 -18.86
CA GLU A 29 26.10 4.33 -20.28
C GLU A 29 24.74 4.79 -20.84
N ILE A 30 23.64 4.17 -20.41
CA ILE A 30 22.29 4.54 -20.82
C ILE A 30 21.93 5.92 -20.25
N GLU A 31 22.22 6.18 -18.97
CA GLU A 31 22.04 7.49 -18.36
C GLU A 31 22.83 8.57 -19.10
N ARG A 32 24.10 8.31 -19.42
CA ARG A 32 24.95 9.25 -20.16
C ARG A 32 24.36 9.60 -21.53
N ARG A 33 23.85 8.61 -22.28
CA ARG A 33 23.18 8.82 -23.57
C ARG A 33 21.90 9.63 -23.42
N TRP A 34 21.10 9.33 -22.41
CA TRP A 34 19.86 10.06 -22.11
C TRP A 34 20.12 11.55 -21.82
N ILE A 35 21.05 11.85 -20.91
CA ILE A 35 21.39 13.23 -20.54
C ILE A 35 22.04 13.97 -21.71
N ALA A 36 22.93 13.32 -22.47
CA ALA A 36 23.58 13.94 -23.63
C ALA A 36 22.57 14.34 -24.74
N ALA A 37 21.43 13.65 -24.84
CA ALA A 37 20.36 13.96 -25.77
C ALA A 37 19.41 15.08 -25.27
N GLY A 38 19.66 15.65 -24.10
CA GLY A 38 18.80 16.67 -23.48
C GLY A 38 17.68 16.10 -22.61
N GLY A 39 17.77 14.81 -22.25
CA GLY A 39 16.88 14.17 -21.29
C GLY A 39 17.04 14.71 -19.87
N HIS A 40 16.03 14.47 -19.03
CA HIS A 40 16.03 14.87 -17.62
C HIS A 40 15.83 13.68 -16.69
N LEU A 41 16.20 13.84 -15.41
CA LEU A 41 15.88 12.86 -14.37
C LEU A 41 14.37 12.86 -14.06
N ALA A 42 13.93 11.88 -13.26
CA ALA A 42 12.52 11.70 -12.90
C ALA A 42 11.90 12.96 -12.26
N PRO A 43 10.71 13.40 -12.69
CA PRO A 43 9.93 14.41 -11.97
C PRO A 43 9.57 13.90 -10.57
N GLU A 44 9.97 14.61 -9.51
CA GLU A 44 9.82 14.09 -8.14
C GLU A 44 8.38 14.02 -7.61
N ARG A 45 7.49 14.94 -8.01
CA ARG A 45 6.14 15.06 -7.41
C ARG A 45 4.97 15.10 -8.40
N ALA A 46 5.19 15.61 -9.61
CA ALA A 46 4.12 15.82 -10.58
C ALA A 46 3.76 14.55 -11.38
N GLY A 47 4.67 13.58 -11.44
CA GLY A 47 4.53 12.37 -12.25
C GLY A 47 4.53 12.60 -13.77
N ALA A 48 4.58 13.85 -14.22
CA ALA A 48 4.87 14.21 -15.62
C ALA A 48 5.64 15.52 -15.66
N SER A 49 6.54 15.65 -16.62
CA SER A 49 7.18 16.93 -16.94
C SER A 49 6.13 17.98 -17.38
N PRO A 50 6.37 19.29 -17.16
CA PRO A 50 5.39 20.32 -17.50
C PRO A 50 5.16 20.47 -19.01
N GLU A 51 6.21 20.27 -19.80
CA GLU A 51 6.20 20.46 -21.25
C GLU A 51 6.51 19.14 -21.98
N PRO A 52 5.86 18.87 -23.13
CA PRO A 52 6.19 17.71 -23.95
C PRO A 52 7.62 17.74 -24.49
N ALA A 53 8.29 16.58 -24.44
CA ALA A 53 9.56 16.37 -25.12
C ALA A 53 9.39 16.31 -26.65
N SER A 54 10.49 16.54 -27.39
CA SER A 54 10.48 16.39 -28.85
C SER A 54 10.20 14.94 -29.27
N PRO A 55 9.65 14.69 -30.47
CA PRO A 55 9.43 13.33 -30.98
C PRO A 55 10.70 12.46 -30.95
N GLU A 56 11.85 13.05 -31.24
CA GLU A 56 13.15 12.36 -31.26
C GLU A 56 13.56 11.93 -29.84
N LEU A 57 13.42 12.83 -28.86
CA LEU A 57 13.74 12.52 -27.46
C LEU A 57 12.79 11.45 -26.89
N ARG A 58 11.51 11.48 -27.29
CA ARG A 58 10.53 10.45 -26.92
C ARG A 58 10.85 9.09 -27.53
N SER A 59 11.27 9.04 -28.79
CA SER A 59 11.73 7.80 -29.44
C SER A 59 12.95 7.23 -28.72
N LEU A 60 13.94 8.08 -28.44
CA LEU A 60 15.13 7.67 -27.70
C LEU A 60 14.78 7.14 -26.30
N ALA A 61 13.85 7.78 -25.58
CA ALA A 61 13.42 7.30 -24.27
C ALA A 61 12.85 5.87 -24.34
N GLN A 62 12.07 5.56 -25.38
CA GLN A 62 11.52 4.23 -25.61
C GLN A 62 12.61 3.19 -25.89
N GLU A 63 13.57 3.52 -26.76
CA GLU A 63 14.73 2.66 -27.07
C GLU A 63 15.56 2.37 -25.81
N LEU A 64 15.87 3.41 -25.03
CA LEU A 64 16.68 3.27 -23.81
C LEU A 64 15.93 2.51 -22.69
N LEU A 65 14.60 2.63 -22.60
CA LEU A 65 13.80 1.82 -21.68
C LEU A 65 13.89 0.33 -22.03
N ASP A 66 13.88 -0.01 -23.32
CA ASP A 66 14.00 -1.40 -23.77
C ASP A 66 15.42 -1.93 -23.52
N GLU A 67 16.46 -1.10 -23.69
CA GLU A 67 17.84 -1.44 -23.32
C GLU A 67 17.99 -1.66 -21.80
N LEU A 68 17.40 -0.81 -20.95
CA LEU A 68 17.42 -0.94 -19.49
C LEU A 68 16.78 -2.25 -19.02
N ALA A 69 15.71 -2.68 -19.69
CA ALA A 69 15.02 -3.93 -19.38
C ALA A 69 15.88 -5.18 -19.61
N GLN A 70 16.93 -5.09 -20.44
CA GLN A 70 17.86 -6.21 -20.69
C GLN A 70 19.01 -6.29 -19.68
N LEU A 71 19.20 -5.28 -18.83
CA LEU A 71 20.28 -5.28 -17.85
C LEU A 71 20.00 -6.33 -16.75
N PRO A 72 20.94 -7.25 -16.47
CA PRO A 72 20.75 -8.26 -15.44
C PRO A 72 20.79 -7.61 -14.05
N SER A 73 19.85 -7.98 -13.17
CA SER A 73 19.92 -7.60 -11.76
C SER A 73 20.70 -8.67 -10.97
N PRO A 74 21.72 -8.28 -10.18
CA PRO A 74 22.40 -9.19 -9.24
C PRO A 74 21.47 -9.72 -8.13
N LEU A 75 20.30 -9.09 -7.93
CA LEU A 75 19.34 -9.47 -6.90
C LEU A 75 18.34 -10.53 -7.37
N ALA A 76 18.28 -10.84 -8.67
CA ALA A 76 17.25 -11.72 -9.24
C ALA A 76 17.16 -13.10 -8.56
N ALA A 77 18.28 -13.64 -8.06
CA ALA A 77 18.30 -14.91 -7.33
C ALA A 77 17.76 -14.79 -5.89
N ALA A 78 18.00 -13.67 -5.22
CA ALA A 78 17.54 -13.41 -3.85
C ALA A 78 16.10 -12.86 -3.81
N GLU A 79 15.65 -12.26 -4.91
CA GLU A 79 14.35 -11.59 -5.06
C GLU A 79 13.60 -12.14 -6.29
N PRO A 80 13.31 -13.46 -6.35
CA PRO A 80 12.58 -14.06 -7.46
C PRO A 80 11.11 -13.60 -7.46
N THR A 81 10.59 -13.21 -8.63
CA THR A 81 9.16 -12.92 -8.77
C THR A 81 8.33 -14.21 -8.86
N VAL A 82 8.92 -15.37 -9.14
CA VAL A 82 8.15 -16.63 -9.15
C VAL A 82 7.69 -17.00 -7.75
N PHE A 83 6.43 -17.39 -7.61
CA PHE A 83 5.90 -17.86 -6.33
C PHE A 83 6.64 -19.12 -5.89
N GLN A 84 7.18 -19.07 -4.67
CA GLN A 84 7.80 -20.22 -4.05
C GLN A 84 6.83 -20.77 -3.01
N THR A 85 6.22 -21.92 -3.32
CA THR A 85 5.43 -22.66 -2.34
C THR A 85 6.35 -23.07 -1.20
N ARG A 86 6.17 -22.50 -0.01
CA ARG A 86 6.71 -23.11 1.20
C ARG A 86 5.73 -24.21 1.63
N PRO A 87 6.22 -25.42 1.97
CA PRO A 87 5.37 -26.38 2.63
C PRO A 87 4.84 -25.74 3.92
N ALA A 88 3.54 -25.94 4.19
CA ALA A 88 2.97 -25.62 5.49
C ALA A 88 3.87 -26.25 6.57
N ARG A 89 4.13 -25.54 7.66
CA ARG A 89 4.85 -26.15 8.79
C ARG A 89 4.02 -27.32 9.28
N GLU A 90 4.54 -28.54 9.14
CA GLU A 90 3.86 -29.78 9.53
C GLU A 90 3.55 -29.87 11.05
N ASP A 91 4.04 -28.91 11.84
CA ASP A 91 3.99 -28.92 13.31
C ASP A 91 3.00 -27.93 13.95
N GLU A 92 2.18 -27.19 13.20
CA GLU A 92 1.09 -26.46 13.85
C GLU A 92 -0.04 -27.43 14.19
N PRO A 93 -0.35 -27.66 15.48
CA PRO A 93 -1.50 -28.46 15.83
C PRO A 93 -2.72 -27.72 15.26
N VAL A 94 -3.41 -28.35 14.31
CA VAL A 94 -4.80 -28.01 13.99
C VAL A 94 -5.60 -28.39 15.21
N GLY A 95 -5.51 -27.57 16.26
CA GLY A 95 -6.38 -27.65 17.40
C GLY A 95 -7.80 -27.62 16.84
N ARG A 96 -8.66 -28.51 17.34
CA ARG A 96 -10.09 -28.36 17.11
C ARG A 96 -10.51 -27.07 17.81
N HIS A 97 -10.38 -25.96 17.11
CA HIS A 97 -11.00 -24.72 17.49
C HIS A 97 -12.52 -24.93 17.28
N PRO A 98 -13.35 -24.48 18.24
CA PRO A 98 -14.78 -24.44 17.99
C PRO A 98 -15.04 -23.69 16.68
N GLU A 99 -16.06 -24.10 15.92
CA GLU A 99 -16.45 -23.34 14.73
C GLU A 99 -16.65 -21.87 15.11
N PRO A 100 -16.04 -20.93 14.38
CA PRO A 100 -16.18 -19.52 14.68
C PRO A 100 -17.65 -19.11 14.67
N ASP A 101 -18.07 -18.26 15.61
CA ASP A 101 -19.39 -17.64 15.55
C ASP A 101 -19.42 -16.69 14.33
N PRO A 102 -20.29 -16.93 13.32
CA PRO A 102 -20.37 -16.10 12.12
C PRO A 102 -20.61 -14.61 12.43
N ARG A 103 -21.29 -14.32 13.54
CA ARG A 103 -21.51 -12.94 13.98
C ARG A 103 -20.20 -12.30 14.46
N ALA A 104 -19.43 -13.01 15.26
CA ALA A 104 -18.12 -12.54 15.71
C ALA A 104 -17.15 -12.36 14.54
N GLU A 105 -17.17 -13.25 13.54
CA GLU A 105 -16.38 -13.08 12.32
C GLU A 105 -16.80 -11.86 11.50
N THR A 106 -18.11 -11.65 11.35
CA THR A 106 -18.65 -10.46 10.67
C THR A 106 -18.25 -9.19 11.39
N ASP A 107 -18.31 -9.15 12.73
CA ASP A 107 -17.89 -7.99 13.52
C ASP A 107 -16.39 -7.69 13.37
N ARG A 108 -15.54 -8.72 13.32
CA ARG A 108 -14.10 -8.58 13.06
C ARG A 108 -13.82 -8.04 11.66
N LEU A 109 -14.53 -8.54 10.64
CA LEU A 109 -14.43 -8.05 9.27
C LEU A 109 -14.94 -6.61 9.15
N HIS A 110 -16.01 -6.26 9.84
CA HIS A 110 -16.54 -4.90 9.89
C HIS A 110 -15.52 -3.96 10.54
N ALA A 111 -14.88 -4.39 11.63
CA ALA A 111 -13.79 -3.65 12.25
C ALA A 111 -12.58 -3.47 11.32
N ALA A 112 -12.25 -4.47 10.50
CA ALA A 112 -11.16 -4.39 9.54
C ALA A 112 -11.46 -3.40 8.40
N TRP A 113 -12.66 -3.47 7.80
CA TRP A 113 -13.12 -2.52 6.77
C TRP A 113 -13.18 -1.08 7.30
N LEU A 114 -13.77 -0.88 8.49
CA LEU A 114 -13.77 0.43 9.15
C LEU A 114 -12.36 0.89 9.45
N GLY A 115 -11.51 0.03 10.01
CA GLY A 115 -10.14 0.34 10.35
C GLY A 115 -9.35 0.81 9.13
N ARG A 116 -9.50 0.11 8.01
CA ARG A 116 -8.94 0.49 6.71
C ARG A 116 -9.40 1.88 6.27
N ALA A 117 -10.70 2.12 6.29
CA ALA A 117 -11.27 3.42 5.93
C ALA A 117 -10.77 4.54 6.86
N ILE A 118 -10.74 4.31 8.17
CA ILE A 118 -10.28 5.28 9.17
C ILE A 118 -8.82 5.65 8.91
N GLY A 119 -7.95 4.65 8.71
CA GLY A 119 -6.54 4.85 8.45
C GLY A 119 -6.28 5.62 7.16
N CYS A 120 -7.01 5.28 6.09
CA CYS A 120 -6.95 6.00 4.82
C CYS A 120 -7.34 7.48 5.01
N VAL A 121 -8.54 7.77 5.55
CA VAL A 121 -9.01 9.16 5.77
C VAL A 121 -8.03 9.96 6.63
N LEU A 122 -7.40 9.34 7.63
CA LEU A 122 -6.45 10.01 8.50
C LEU A 122 -5.20 10.45 7.74
N GLY A 123 -4.72 9.63 6.80
CA GLY A 123 -3.54 9.93 5.98
C GLY A 123 -3.79 10.90 4.83
N LYS A 124 -4.97 10.86 4.20
CA LYS A 124 -5.30 11.64 2.98
C LYS A 124 -4.94 13.14 3.04
N PRO A 125 -5.15 13.90 4.13
CA PRO A 125 -4.84 15.33 4.16
C PRO A 125 -3.34 15.64 4.05
N VAL A 126 -2.50 14.73 4.52
CA VAL A 126 -1.05 14.90 4.63
C VAL A 126 -0.26 14.05 3.63
N GLU A 127 -0.95 13.30 2.77
CA GLU A 127 -0.38 12.62 1.62
C GLU A 127 0.46 13.61 0.78
N LYS A 128 1.66 13.18 0.37
CA LYS A 128 2.67 13.97 -0.38
C LYS A 128 3.36 15.10 0.40
N LEU A 129 3.03 15.33 1.68
CA LEU A 129 3.76 16.29 2.50
C LEU A 129 5.09 15.69 2.98
N PRO A 130 6.15 16.51 3.09
CA PRO A 130 7.38 16.07 3.73
C PRO A 130 7.14 15.88 5.24
N LEU A 131 7.97 15.04 5.88
CA LEU A 131 7.84 14.65 7.28
C LEU A 131 7.80 15.85 8.24
N ASP A 132 8.63 16.86 8.00
CA ASP A 132 8.65 18.11 8.76
C ASP A 132 7.35 18.91 8.62
N GLY A 133 6.72 18.88 7.44
CA GLY A 133 5.39 19.43 7.21
C GLY A 133 4.30 18.76 8.03
N ILE A 134 4.29 17.42 8.08
CA ILE A 134 3.35 16.64 8.90
C ILE A 134 3.50 17.00 10.38
N ARG A 135 4.74 17.00 10.89
CA ARG A 135 5.05 17.38 12.27
C ARG A 135 4.65 18.81 12.58
N ALA A 136 4.93 19.75 11.68
CA ALA A 136 4.62 21.16 11.86
C ALA A 136 3.11 21.40 11.96
N ILE A 137 2.33 20.80 11.06
CA ILE A 137 0.87 20.88 11.07
C ILE A 137 0.32 20.28 12.37
N ALA A 138 0.69 19.05 12.70
CA ALA A 138 0.19 18.36 13.89
C ALA A 138 0.53 19.10 15.19
N ARG A 139 1.77 19.62 15.33
CA ARG A 139 2.17 20.42 16.49
C ARG A 139 1.42 21.75 16.56
N SER A 140 1.22 22.43 15.43
CA SER A 140 0.49 23.70 15.37
C SER A 140 -0.95 23.57 15.85
N THR A 141 -1.60 22.43 15.60
CA THR A 141 -2.99 22.18 16.00
C THR A 141 -3.11 21.47 17.35
N GLY A 142 -2.00 21.26 18.08
CA GLY A 142 -1.99 20.54 19.36
C GLY A 142 -2.28 19.04 19.25
N ASN A 143 -2.11 18.45 18.06
CA ASN A 143 -2.37 17.05 17.73
C ASN A 143 -1.05 16.27 17.53
N TRP A 144 0.01 16.62 18.26
CA TRP A 144 1.28 15.87 18.25
C TRP A 144 1.63 15.39 19.67
N PRO A 145 1.86 14.08 19.89
CA PRO A 145 1.69 12.97 18.95
C PRO A 145 0.26 12.84 18.42
N LEU A 146 0.10 12.34 17.20
CA LEU A 146 -1.19 12.21 16.52
C LEU A 146 -2.13 11.31 17.34
N ASN A 147 -3.35 11.78 17.60
CA ASN A 147 -4.37 11.02 18.35
C ASN A 147 -5.80 11.19 17.82
N THR A 148 -6.00 12.09 16.85
CA THR A 148 -7.28 12.39 16.23
C THR A 148 -7.08 12.91 14.79
N TRP A 149 -8.16 13.13 14.07
CA TRP A 149 -8.18 13.66 12.70
C TRP A 149 -7.40 14.97 12.54
N PHE A 150 -6.77 15.17 11.38
CA PHE A 150 -6.22 16.48 11.01
C PHE A 150 -7.33 17.51 10.83
N THR A 151 -7.08 18.75 11.24
CA THR A 151 -8.05 19.86 11.11
C THR A 151 -7.36 21.12 10.60
N ALA A 152 -8.07 21.95 9.84
CA ALA A 152 -7.58 23.29 9.49
C ALA A 152 -7.92 24.32 10.59
N ARG A 153 -8.75 23.96 11.57
CA ARG A 153 -9.10 24.84 12.69
C ARG A 153 -7.87 25.08 13.56
N ASN A 154 -7.62 26.35 13.88
CA ASN A 154 -6.49 26.80 14.71
C ASN A 154 -5.09 26.49 14.14
N LEU A 155 -4.97 26.14 12.86
CA LEU A 155 -3.67 26.00 12.18
C LEU A 155 -3.02 27.38 11.98
N ASP A 156 -1.75 27.55 12.37
CA ASP A 156 -1.01 28.80 12.15
C ASP A 156 -1.01 29.13 10.63
N PRO A 157 -1.48 30.32 10.22
CA PRO A 157 -1.52 30.70 8.80
C PRO A 157 -0.18 30.59 8.07
N ARG A 158 0.95 30.77 8.76
CA ARG A 158 2.29 30.61 8.19
C ARG A 158 2.61 29.15 7.90
N ILE A 159 2.21 28.23 8.79
CA ILE A 159 2.38 26.79 8.58
C ILE A 159 1.46 26.32 7.45
N ALA A 160 0.21 26.79 7.42
CA ALA A 160 -0.73 26.50 6.33
C ALA A 160 -0.23 26.97 4.95
N ALA A 161 0.50 28.10 4.91
CA ALA A 161 1.10 28.62 3.69
C ALA A 161 2.33 27.82 3.25
N ALA A 162 3.16 27.37 4.20
CA ALA A 162 4.35 26.55 3.93
C ALA A 162 3.98 25.12 3.48
N TYR A 163 2.94 24.55 4.08
CA TYR A 163 2.49 23.18 3.83
C TYR A 163 0.99 23.18 3.49
N PRO A 164 0.62 23.58 2.26
CA PRO A 164 -0.78 23.63 1.87
C PRO A 164 -1.38 22.21 1.83
N TRP A 165 -2.60 22.07 2.35
CA TRP A 165 -3.36 20.83 2.25
C TRP A 165 -3.50 20.34 0.81
N ASN A 166 -3.50 19.03 0.63
CA ASN A 166 -3.77 18.39 -0.66
C ASN A 166 -5.15 18.84 -1.19
N ARG A 167 -5.17 19.38 -2.42
CA ARG A 167 -6.37 19.99 -3.02
C ARG A 167 -7.53 18.99 -3.20
N ARG A 168 -7.22 17.70 -3.38
CA ARG A 168 -8.22 16.65 -3.61
C ARG A 168 -8.84 16.17 -2.30
N SER A 169 -8.04 16.01 -1.25
CA SER A 169 -8.51 15.47 0.03
C SER A 169 -8.97 16.53 1.03
N ARG A 170 -8.45 17.77 0.97
CA ARG A 170 -8.88 18.88 1.86
C ARG A 170 -10.41 19.02 1.99
N PRO A 171 -11.21 18.97 0.90
CA PRO A 171 -12.65 19.18 0.99
C PRO A 171 -13.41 18.06 1.69
N THR A 172 -12.81 16.89 1.93
CA THR A 172 -13.50 15.68 2.40
C THR A 172 -12.85 14.98 3.59
N SER A 173 -11.56 15.23 3.86
CA SER A 173 -10.75 14.39 4.77
C SER A 173 -10.21 15.14 6.00
N LEU A 174 -10.58 16.41 6.21
CA LEU A 174 -10.31 17.13 7.45
C LEU A 174 -11.43 16.91 8.46
N ALA A 175 -11.13 16.94 9.76
CA ALA A 175 -12.07 16.68 10.85
C ALA A 175 -13.44 17.38 10.69
N GLU A 176 -13.43 18.63 10.26
CA GLU A 176 -14.62 19.45 10.03
C GLU A 176 -15.41 19.13 8.74
N ASN A 177 -14.83 18.33 7.85
CA ASN A 177 -15.33 18.03 6.51
C ASN A 177 -15.63 16.54 6.28
N ILE A 178 -15.21 15.64 7.19
CA ILE A 178 -15.46 14.21 7.04
C ILE A 178 -16.97 13.94 7.11
N ASP A 179 -17.48 13.34 6.04
CA ASP A 179 -18.88 12.97 5.86
C ASP A 179 -18.95 11.67 5.06
N GLY A 180 -18.59 10.56 5.70
CA GLY A 180 -18.34 9.30 5.00
C GLY A 180 -16.88 9.09 4.65
N MET A 181 -16.57 7.89 4.14
CA MET A 181 -15.29 7.60 3.49
C MET A 181 -15.34 8.13 2.05
N PRO A 182 -14.55 9.17 1.69
CA PRO A 182 -14.45 9.61 0.31
C PRO A 182 -13.76 8.56 -0.56
N GLU A 183 -13.97 8.64 -1.88
CA GLU A 183 -13.29 7.77 -2.84
C GLU A 183 -11.77 7.79 -2.65
N ASP A 184 -11.19 6.59 -2.68
CA ASP A 184 -9.75 6.36 -2.69
C ASP A 184 -9.42 5.00 -3.34
N ASP A 185 -8.27 4.89 -4.01
CA ASP A 185 -7.81 3.62 -4.57
C ASP A 185 -7.48 2.58 -3.49
N ASP A 186 -7.09 3.01 -2.28
CA ASP A 186 -6.96 2.13 -1.13
C ASP A 186 -8.27 1.39 -0.80
N LEU A 187 -9.44 1.92 -1.16
CA LEU A 187 -10.72 1.24 -0.92
C LEU A 187 -11.25 0.60 -2.20
N ASN A 188 -10.95 1.14 -3.38
CA ASN A 188 -11.40 0.58 -4.64
C ASN A 188 -10.79 -0.80 -4.92
N TYR A 189 -9.49 -1.02 -4.63
CA TYR A 189 -8.87 -2.32 -4.92
C TYR A 189 -9.40 -3.47 -4.07
N PRO A 190 -9.61 -3.34 -2.74
CA PRO A 190 -10.31 -4.37 -1.98
C PRO A 190 -11.72 -4.68 -2.49
N LEU A 191 -12.47 -3.69 -2.99
CA LEU A 191 -13.77 -3.93 -3.64
C LEU A 191 -13.63 -4.73 -4.94
N LEU A 192 -12.62 -4.43 -5.76
CA LEU A 192 -12.31 -5.22 -6.95
C LEU A 192 -11.93 -6.65 -6.56
N GLY A 193 -11.10 -6.85 -5.56
CA GLY A 193 -10.79 -8.20 -5.09
C GLY A 193 -12.02 -8.93 -4.53
N LEU A 194 -12.97 -8.23 -3.90
CA LEU A 194 -14.23 -8.84 -3.47
C LEU A 194 -15.06 -9.30 -4.69
N LEU A 195 -15.18 -8.47 -5.72
CA LEU A 195 -15.82 -8.84 -6.98
C LEU A 195 -15.12 -10.01 -7.68
N LEU A 196 -13.78 -10.04 -7.65
CA LEU A 196 -12.97 -11.12 -8.19
C LEU A 196 -13.33 -12.45 -7.53
N LEU A 197 -13.34 -12.48 -6.20
CA LEU A 197 -13.68 -13.67 -5.42
C LEU A 197 -15.13 -14.10 -5.64
N GLN A 198 -16.07 -13.16 -5.70
CA GLN A 198 -17.48 -13.47 -6.00
C GLN A 198 -17.68 -14.08 -7.40
N ARG A 199 -16.88 -13.67 -8.39
CA ARG A 199 -16.98 -14.15 -9.78
C ARG A 199 -16.24 -15.47 -10.01
N HIS A 200 -15.10 -15.66 -9.36
CA HIS A 200 -14.14 -16.72 -9.70
C HIS A 200 -13.73 -17.61 -8.53
N GLY A 201 -14.14 -17.28 -7.30
CA GLY A 201 -13.68 -17.95 -6.08
C GLY A 201 -12.16 -17.85 -5.89
N HIS A 202 -11.59 -18.75 -5.10
CA HIS A 202 -10.13 -18.83 -4.84
C HIS A 202 -9.31 -19.39 -6.02
N ASP A 203 -9.96 -19.79 -7.12
CA ASP A 203 -9.33 -20.38 -8.30
C ASP A 203 -9.05 -19.36 -9.41
N PHE A 204 -9.28 -18.06 -9.15
CA PHE A 204 -8.98 -17.00 -10.11
C PHE A 204 -7.52 -17.02 -10.57
N THR A 205 -7.31 -16.57 -11.81
CA THR A 205 -6.01 -16.40 -12.45
C THR A 205 -5.66 -14.92 -12.58
N THR A 206 -4.39 -14.60 -12.84
CA THR A 206 -3.99 -13.21 -13.17
C THR A 206 -4.71 -12.66 -14.40
N ALA A 207 -5.12 -13.53 -15.35
CA ALA A 207 -5.92 -13.13 -16.49
C ALA A 207 -7.33 -12.69 -16.09
N ASP A 208 -7.93 -13.32 -15.08
CA ASP A 208 -9.22 -12.89 -14.52
C ASP A 208 -9.11 -11.53 -13.84
N VAL A 209 -7.99 -11.26 -13.15
CA VAL A 209 -7.69 -9.93 -12.58
C VAL A 209 -7.59 -8.88 -13.69
N ALA A 210 -6.83 -9.18 -14.75
CA ALA A 210 -6.69 -8.28 -15.89
C ALA A 210 -8.03 -7.95 -16.55
N LYS A 211 -8.87 -8.98 -16.74
CA LYS A 211 -10.22 -8.81 -17.29
C LYS A 211 -11.10 -7.98 -16.37
N LEU A 212 -11.06 -8.24 -15.06
CA LEU A 212 -11.81 -7.47 -14.08
C LEU A 212 -11.42 -5.99 -14.11
N TRP A 213 -10.14 -5.66 -14.23
CA TRP A 213 -9.69 -4.27 -14.37
C TRP A 213 -10.29 -3.62 -15.61
N LEU A 214 -10.28 -4.30 -16.75
CA LEU A 214 -10.86 -3.80 -17.99
C LEU A 214 -12.38 -3.58 -17.91
N ASP A 215 -13.07 -4.45 -17.15
CA ASP A 215 -14.52 -4.40 -16.98
C ASP A 215 -14.96 -3.32 -15.96
N GLU A 216 -14.23 -3.16 -14.86
CA GLU A 216 -14.71 -2.44 -13.66
C GLU A 216 -13.86 -1.24 -13.22
N LEU A 217 -12.56 -1.17 -13.57
CA LEU A 217 -11.65 -0.15 -13.07
C LEU A 217 -11.43 0.95 -14.12
N PRO A 218 -11.93 2.19 -13.93
CA PRO A 218 -11.68 3.24 -14.89
C PRO A 218 -10.18 3.54 -14.99
N ALA A 219 -9.61 3.51 -16.21
CA ALA A 219 -8.16 3.69 -16.42
C ALA A 219 -7.60 4.97 -15.76
N GLY A 220 -8.38 6.05 -15.68
CA GLY A 220 -8.01 7.31 -15.02
C GLY A 220 -7.88 7.24 -13.49
N ARG A 221 -8.27 6.12 -12.87
CA ARG A 221 -8.21 5.85 -11.42
C ARG A 221 -7.04 4.95 -11.00
N THR A 222 -6.23 4.50 -11.96
CA THR A 222 -4.95 3.82 -11.68
C THR A 222 -3.82 4.83 -11.56
N PHE A 223 -2.76 4.50 -10.83
CA PHE A 223 -1.55 5.32 -10.74
C PHE A 223 -0.32 4.44 -10.99
N THR A 224 0.83 5.05 -11.28
CA THR A 224 2.14 4.37 -11.26
C THR A 224 2.18 2.99 -11.96
N ALA A 225 2.50 1.91 -11.24
CA ALA A 225 2.66 0.57 -11.79
C ALA A 225 1.38 0.04 -12.43
N GLU A 226 0.25 0.26 -11.77
CA GLU A 226 -1.08 -0.15 -12.23
C GLU A 226 -1.48 0.62 -13.47
N ARG A 227 -1.15 1.92 -13.54
CA ARG A 227 -1.39 2.72 -14.74
C ARG A 227 -0.58 2.22 -15.93
N ILE A 228 0.67 1.84 -15.70
CA ILE A 228 1.51 1.24 -16.75
C ILE A 228 0.96 -0.12 -17.16
N ALA A 229 0.59 -0.98 -16.21
CA ALA A 229 0.01 -2.29 -16.50
C ALA A 229 -1.30 -2.18 -17.27
N TYR A 230 -2.18 -1.23 -16.91
CA TYR A 230 -3.42 -0.96 -17.63
C TYR A 230 -3.13 -0.45 -19.05
N ARG A 231 -2.20 0.49 -19.23
CA ARG A 231 -1.75 0.92 -20.57
C ARG A 231 -1.26 -0.29 -21.38
N ASN A 232 -0.43 -1.13 -20.79
CA ASN A 232 0.14 -2.30 -21.45
C ASN A 232 -0.95 -3.31 -21.86
N LEU A 233 -1.99 -3.51 -21.04
CA LEU A 233 -3.17 -4.31 -21.42
C LEU A 233 -3.87 -3.72 -22.66
N LEU A 234 -4.07 -2.40 -22.69
CA LEU A 234 -4.70 -1.72 -23.83
C LEU A 234 -3.82 -1.70 -25.09
N ASP A 235 -2.50 -1.81 -24.92
CA ASP A 235 -1.52 -1.99 -26.00
C ASP A 235 -1.43 -3.46 -26.48
N GLY A 236 -2.22 -4.38 -25.90
CA GLY A 236 -2.29 -5.78 -26.31
C GLY A 236 -1.25 -6.71 -25.66
N LEU A 237 -0.59 -6.26 -24.59
CA LEU A 237 0.29 -7.13 -23.79
C LEU A 237 -0.52 -7.90 -22.75
N GLU A 238 -0.13 -9.16 -22.53
CA GLU A 238 -0.76 -10.04 -21.54
C GLU A 238 0.17 -10.27 -20.34
N PRO A 239 -0.38 -10.56 -19.14
CA PRO A 239 0.41 -10.97 -17.99
C PRO A 239 1.33 -12.17 -18.30
N PRO A 240 2.56 -12.21 -17.78
CA PRO A 240 3.16 -11.26 -16.83
C PRO A 240 3.84 -10.04 -17.50
N HIS A 241 3.83 -9.90 -18.83
CA HIS A 241 4.54 -8.83 -19.54
C HIS A 241 3.97 -7.43 -19.24
N THR A 242 2.71 -7.36 -18.81
CA THR A 242 2.06 -6.12 -18.33
C THR A 242 2.82 -5.49 -17.17
N ALA A 243 3.42 -6.29 -16.28
CA ALA A 243 4.17 -5.81 -15.12
C ALA A 243 5.59 -5.36 -15.46
N THR A 244 6.19 -5.88 -16.53
CA THR A 244 7.62 -5.66 -16.85
C THR A 244 7.85 -4.71 -18.01
N HIS A 245 6.92 -4.61 -18.96
CA HIS A 245 7.10 -3.76 -20.13
C HIS A 245 7.06 -2.27 -19.76
N ARG A 246 8.23 -1.63 -19.76
CA ARG A 246 8.42 -0.18 -19.51
C ARG A 246 7.71 0.28 -18.24
N ASN A 247 7.81 -0.51 -17.18
CA ASN A 247 7.20 -0.25 -15.88
C ASN A 247 8.27 -0.04 -14.80
N PRO A 248 8.68 1.22 -14.55
CA PRO A 248 9.67 1.52 -13.53
C PRO A 248 9.11 1.50 -12.10
N PHE A 249 7.80 1.32 -11.94
CA PHE A 249 7.12 1.43 -10.65
C PHE A 249 6.80 0.08 -10.02
N ARG A 250 7.24 -1.02 -10.66
CA ARG A 250 6.93 -2.42 -10.29
C ARG A 250 7.31 -2.84 -8.86
N GLU A 251 8.10 -2.04 -8.13
CA GLU A 251 8.42 -2.24 -6.71
C GLU A 251 7.86 -1.14 -5.79
N TRP A 252 6.86 -0.39 -6.26
CA TRP A 252 6.14 0.59 -5.46
C TRP A 252 4.99 -0.09 -4.69
N ILE A 253 4.40 0.63 -3.73
CA ILE A 253 3.45 0.06 -2.75
C ILE A 253 2.10 -0.37 -3.33
N GLY A 254 1.79 -0.02 -4.57
CA GLY A 254 0.45 -0.17 -5.13
C GLY A 254 -0.13 -1.60 -5.13
N ALA A 255 0.70 -2.64 -5.24
CA ALA A 255 0.23 -4.01 -5.00
C ALA A 255 -0.20 -4.24 -3.54
N GLN A 256 0.58 -3.74 -2.56
CA GLN A 256 0.35 -3.94 -1.13
C GLN A 256 -1.04 -3.47 -0.67
N ILE A 257 -1.57 -2.40 -1.25
CA ILE A 257 -2.88 -1.83 -0.86
C ILE A 257 -4.08 -2.68 -1.31
N ARG A 258 -3.85 -3.74 -2.08
CA ARG A 258 -4.89 -4.63 -2.60
C ARG A 258 -5.07 -5.90 -1.76
N ALA A 259 -4.11 -6.16 -0.87
CA ALA A 259 -3.92 -7.43 -0.17
C ALA A 259 -5.08 -7.85 0.74
N ASP A 260 -5.80 -6.88 1.32
CA ASP A 260 -6.68 -7.10 2.47
C ASP A 260 -7.72 -8.18 2.24
N ILE A 261 -8.37 -8.14 1.09
CA ILE A 261 -9.43 -9.07 0.74
C ILE A 261 -8.96 -10.51 0.67
N PHE A 262 -7.72 -10.76 0.23
CA PHE A 262 -7.15 -12.11 0.19
C PHE A 262 -6.83 -12.64 1.58
N GLY A 263 -6.40 -11.76 2.49
CA GLY A 263 -6.24 -12.11 3.90
C GLY A 263 -7.57 -12.35 4.61
N TRP A 264 -8.55 -11.47 4.40
CA TRP A 264 -9.90 -11.61 4.95
C TRP A 264 -10.62 -12.85 4.44
N ALA A 265 -10.33 -13.29 3.21
CA ALA A 265 -10.92 -14.48 2.62
C ALA A 265 -10.30 -15.80 3.10
N CYS A 266 -9.09 -15.75 3.70
CA CYS A 266 -8.32 -16.93 4.11
C CYS A 266 -8.01 -16.92 5.62
N PRO A 267 -9.01 -16.86 6.53
CA PRO A 267 -8.77 -16.77 7.96
C PRO A 267 -7.98 -17.99 8.47
N GLY A 268 -6.83 -17.75 9.09
CA GLY A 268 -5.95 -18.80 9.59
C GLY A 268 -5.13 -19.53 8.52
N ASP A 269 -5.19 -19.12 7.24
CA ASP A 269 -4.36 -19.68 6.16
C ASP A 269 -3.48 -18.61 5.46
N PRO A 270 -2.37 -18.20 6.10
CA PRO A 270 -1.45 -17.22 5.53
C PRO A 270 -0.80 -17.66 4.22
N ALA A 271 -0.62 -18.98 4.03
CA ALA A 271 -0.03 -19.52 2.80
C ALA A 271 -0.97 -19.33 1.62
N LYS A 272 -2.25 -19.65 1.78
CA LYS A 272 -3.27 -19.43 0.76
C LYS A 272 -3.46 -17.96 0.45
N ALA A 273 -3.51 -17.11 1.48
CA ALA A 273 -3.63 -15.67 1.30
C ALA A 273 -2.48 -15.08 0.47
N ALA A 274 -1.23 -15.49 0.78
CA ALA A 274 -0.05 -15.09 0.01
C ALA A 274 -0.09 -15.61 -1.45
N GLU A 275 -0.65 -16.80 -1.69
CA GLU A 275 -0.84 -17.33 -3.04
C GLU A 275 -1.84 -16.50 -3.86
N LEU A 276 -2.99 -16.13 -3.27
CA LEU A 276 -3.98 -15.30 -3.95
C LEU A 276 -3.44 -13.90 -4.25
N ALA A 277 -2.82 -13.26 -3.25
CA ALA A 277 -2.13 -11.99 -3.39
C ALA A 277 -1.04 -12.05 -4.47
N TYR A 278 -0.29 -13.15 -4.57
CA TYR A 278 0.69 -13.33 -5.64
C TYR A 278 0.05 -13.26 -7.03
N ARG A 279 -1.07 -13.96 -7.25
CA ARG A 279 -1.77 -14.00 -8.54
C ARG A 279 -2.30 -12.62 -8.94
N ASP A 280 -2.72 -11.80 -7.97
CA ASP A 280 -3.16 -10.41 -8.19
C ASP A 280 -1.97 -9.45 -8.40
N ALA A 281 -0.90 -9.59 -7.63
CA ALA A 281 0.32 -8.79 -7.68
C ALA A 281 1.01 -8.80 -9.05
N VAL A 282 1.18 -9.99 -9.64
CA VAL A 282 1.98 -10.15 -10.86
C VAL A 282 1.33 -9.59 -12.13
N LEU A 283 0.10 -9.06 -12.03
CA LEU A 283 -0.48 -8.26 -13.11
C LEU A 283 0.32 -6.98 -13.37
N SER A 284 0.77 -6.31 -12.31
CA SER A 284 1.34 -4.96 -12.37
C SER A 284 2.70 -4.81 -11.69
N HIS A 285 3.08 -5.73 -10.81
CA HIS A 285 4.29 -5.63 -9.99
C HIS A 285 5.21 -6.84 -10.15
N THR A 286 6.45 -6.67 -9.68
CA THR A 286 7.46 -7.73 -9.59
C THR A 286 8.18 -7.68 -8.24
N ALA A 287 8.88 -8.76 -7.86
CA ALA A 287 9.81 -8.81 -6.73
C ALA A 287 9.26 -8.11 -5.47
N ASN A 288 9.90 -7.04 -4.97
CA ASN A 288 9.49 -6.42 -3.69
C ASN A 288 8.07 -5.83 -3.73
N GLY A 289 7.57 -5.40 -4.89
CA GLY A 289 6.18 -4.96 -5.03
C GLY A 289 5.20 -6.10 -4.79
N VAL A 290 5.49 -7.28 -5.35
CA VAL A 290 4.71 -8.51 -5.12
C VAL A 290 4.80 -8.99 -3.67
N TYR A 291 5.99 -8.89 -3.07
CA TYR A 291 6.19 -9.25 -1.66
C TYR A 291 5.38 -8.37 -0.70
N GLY A 292 5.14 -7.11 -1.08
CA GLY A 292 4.25 -6.21 -0.33
C GLY A 292 2.86 -6.80 -0.13
N GLU A 293 2.23 -7.20 -1.22
CA GLU A 293 0.88 -7.76 -1.19
C GLU A 293 0.84 -9.12 -0.48
N MET A 294 1.79 -10.00 -0.80
CA MET A 294 1.92 -11.31 -0.15
C MET A 294 2.06 -11.20 1.37
N PHE A 295 2.90 -10.27 1.84
CA PHE A 295 3.15 -10.06 3.26
C PHE A 295 1.89 -9.59 3.98
N VAL A 296 1.21 -8.57 3.45
CA VAL A 296 0.01 -8.01 4.08
C VAL A 296 -1.14 -9.02 4.07
N ALA A 297 -1.35 -9.74 2.97
CA ALA A 297 -2.39 -10.77 2.89
C ALA A 297 -2.14 -11.89 3.91
N ALA A 298 -0.90 -12.37 4.02
CA ALA A 298 -0.50 -13.37 5.01
C ALA A 298 -0.67 -12.88 6.46
N ALA A 299 -0.32 -11.61 6.73
CA ALA A 299 -0.50 -11.00 8.05
C ALA A 299 -1.99 -10.94 8.43
N ILE A 300 -2.84 -10.45 7.51
CA ILE A 300 -4.28 -10.33 7.74
C ILE A 300 -4.91 -11.71 7.92
N ALA A 301 -4.54 -12.70 7.10
CA ALA A 301 -5.01 -14.08 7.26
C ALA A 301 -4.65 -14.68 8.62
N HIS A 302 -3.41 -14.50 9.08
CA HIS A 302 -3.00 -14.96 10.42
C HIS A 302 -3.80 -14.26 11.52
N ALA A 303 -3.91 -12.93 11.46
CA ALA A 303 -4.70 -12.15 12.40
C ALA A 303 -6.17 -12.59 12.41
N ALA A 304 -6.74 -12.95 11.25
CA ALA A 304 -8.12 -13.42 11.07
C ALA A 304 -8.36 -14.84 11.55
N GLY A 305 -7.30 -15.57 11.93
CA GLY A 305 -7.43 -16.93 12.46
C GLY A 305 -8.30 -17.02 13.73
N PRO A 306 -8.72 -18.25 14.08
CA PRO A 306 -9.57 -18.51 15.25
C PRO A 306 -8.81 -18.44 16.57
N ALA A 307 -7.48 -18.54 16.55
CA ALA A 307 -6.64 -18.45 17.73
C ALA A 307 -6.31 -16.98 18.06
N PRO A 308 -6.37 -16.56 19.33
CA PRO A 308 -5.82 -15.27 19.74
C PRO A 308 -4.35 -15.16 19.31
N THR A 309 -3.95 -14.02 18.77
CA THR A 309 -2.58 -13.77 18.30
C THR A 309 -2.15 -12.35 18.65
N THR A 310 -0.85 -12.16 18.80
CA THR A 310 -0.25 -10.83 18.96
C THR A 310 0.09 -10.22 17.61
N ILE A 311 0.29 -8.90 17.58
CA ILE A 311 0.79 -8.24 16.38
C ILE A 311 2.19 -8.75 15.99
N HIS A 312 3.01 -9.13 16.97
CA HIS A 312 4.37 -9.63 16.72
C HIS A 312 4.37 -11.03 16.09
N GLU A 313 3.47 -11.92 16.51
CA GLU A 313 3.26 -13.22 15.86
C GLU A 313 2.71 -13.04 14.44
N THR A 314 1.74 -12.14 14.27
CA THR A 314 1.21 -11.76 12.95
C THR A 314 2.32 -11.35 11.97
N LEU A 315 3.17 -10.40 12.35
CA LEU A 315 4.27 -9.93 11.49
C LEU A 315 5.31 -11.03 11.23
N ALA A 316 5.63 -11.85 12.23
CA ALA A 316 6.60 -12.93 12.10
C ALA A 316 6.11 -14.05 11.17
N THR A 317 4.82 -14.43 11.28
CA THR A 317 4.19 -15.42 10.42
C THR A 317 4.16 -14.94 8.97
N ALA A 318 3.71 -13.71 8.74
CA ALA A 318 3.70 -13.12 7.40
C ALA A 318 5.09 -13.10 6.74
N LEU A 319 6.13 -12.74 7.52
CA LEU A 319 7.51 -12.69 7.04
C LEU A 319 8.03 -14.06 6.59
N ALA A 320 7.47 -15.17 7.08
CA ALA A 320 7.85 -16.51 6.64
C ALA A 320 7.46 -16.80 5.18
N HIS A 321 6.51 -16.05 4.62
CA HIS A 321 6.07 -16.19 3.22
C HIS A 321 6.87 -15.34 2.23
N ILE A 322 7.85 -14.56 2.72
CA ILE A 322 8.70 -13.69 1.90
C ILE A 322 10.10 -14.29 1.79
N PRO A 323 10.80 -14.18 0.62
CA PRO A 323 12.18 -14.63 0.50
C PRO A 323 13.08 -14.00 1.58
N PRO A 324 13.76 -14.81 2.42
CA PRO A 324 14.37 -14.34 3.67
C PRO A 324 15.55 -13.38 3.46
N ASP A 325 16.17 -13.44 2.28
CA ASP A 325 17.32 -12.63 1.88
C ASP A 325 16.93 -11.45 0.98
N SER A 326 15.63 -11.20 0.77
CA SER A 326 15.13 -10.04 0.03
C SER A 326 15.34 -8.73 0.78
N ARG A 327 15.40 -7.63 0.04
CA ARG A 327 15.32 -6.27 0.60
C ARG A 327 14.02 -6.07 1.38
N TYR A 328 12.89 -6.61 0.92
CA TYR A 328 11.62 -6.53 1.64
C TYR A 328 11.71 -7.14 3.04
N ALA A 329 12.23 -8.37 3.16
CA ALA A 329 12.37 -9.02 4.46
C ALA A 329 13.29 -8.24 5.41
N ARG A 330 14.35 -7.63 4.88
CA ARG A 330 15.22 -6.72 5.65
C ARG A 330 14.49 -5.45 6.10
N ALA A 331 13.62 -4.89 5.26
CA ALA A 331 12.85 -3.70 5.59
C ALA A 331 11.88 -3.95 6.76
N ILE A 332 11.14 -5.07 6.72
CA ILE A 332 10.26 -5.49 7.83
C ILE A 332 11.05 -5.66 9.13
N ARG A 333 12.15 -6.43 9.11
CA ARG A 333 13.00 -6.63 10.29
C ARG A 333 13.53 -5.31 10.84
N PHE A 334 14.05 -4.45 9.96
CA PHE A 334 14.55 -3.14 10.37
C PHE A 334 13.47 -2.28 11.04
N GLY A 335 12.25 -2.26 10.51
CA GLY A 335 11.11 -1.58 11.12
C GLY A 335 10.77 -2.11 12.52
N THR A 336 10.59 -3.43 12.63
CA THR A 336 10.28 -4.10 13.90
C THR A 336 11.39 -3.91 14.94
N ASP A 337 12.65 -4.08 14.56
CA ASP A 337 13.79 -3.98 15.47
C ASP A 337 13.99 -2.53 15.94
N THR A 338 13.84 -1.56 15.05
CA THR A 338 13.93 -0.12 15.41
C THR A 338 12.82 0.27 16.38
N ALA A 339 11.59 -0.23 16.17
CA ALA A 339 10.48 0.00 17.08
C ALA A 339 10.72 -0.62 18.46
N ARG A 340 11.24 -1.85 18.54
CA ARG A 340 11.57 -2.53 19.80
C ARG A 340 12.72 -1.89 20.57
N ALA A 341 13.68 -1.31 19.85
CA ALA A 341 14.82 -0.63 20.45
C ALA A 341 14.46 0.76 21.00
N GLU A 342 13.26 1.28 20.74
CA GLU A 342 12.77 2.55 21.27
C GLU A 342 12.64 2.46 22.81
N PRO A 343 13.43 3.21 23.60
CA PRO A 343 13.53 2.99 25.05
C PRO A 343 12.34 3.51 25.88
N THR A 344 11.47 4.35 25.33
CA THR A 344 10.41 4.99 26.14
C THR A 344 9.07 4.27 26.09
N GLY A 345 8.76 3.57 25.01
CA GLY A 345 7.43 3.00 24.74
C GLY A 345 6.31 4.03 24.56
N THR A 346 6.63 5.33 24.58
CA THR A 346 5.63 6.41 24.56
C THR A 346 5.24 6.76 23.12
N PRO A 347 4.01 7.25 22.85
CA PRO A 347 3.64 7.74 21.52
C PRO A 347 4.62 8.80 20.97
N ALA A 348 5.19 9.65 21.83
CA ALA A 348 6.19 10.64 21.44
C ALA A 348 7.56 10.01 21.10
N GLY A 349 7.91 8.88 21.73
CA GLY A 349 9.13 8.12 21.46
C GLY A 349 9.21 7.61 20.01
N PHE A 350 8.07 7.34 19.38
CA PHE A 350 7.98 6.90 18.00
C PHE A 350 8.63 7.88 17.00
N GLU A 351 8.78 9.17 17.35
CA GLU A 351 9.51 10.15 16.53
C GLU A 351 10.94 9.68 16.21
N ARG A 352 11.63 9.07 17.18
CA ARG A 352 12.99 8.52 16.98
C ARG A 352 13.01 7.33 16.03
N VAL A 353 11.95 6.50 16.05
CA VAL A 353 11.80 5.37 15.14
C VAL A 353 11.67 5.91 13.72
N VAL A 354 10.77 6.87 13.50
CA VAL A 354 10.57 7.52 12.20
C VAL A 354 11.84 8.17 11.69
N ASP A 355 12.58 8.91 12.54
CA ASP A 355 13.84 9.55 12.14
C ASP A 355 14.88 8.53 11.66
N ALA A 356 14.99 7.38 12.32
CA ALA A 356 15.89 6.30 11.91
C ALA A 356 15.46 5.66 10.57
N LEU A 357 14.16 5.47 10.35
CA LEU A 357 13.65 4.96 9.07
C LEU A 357 13.92 5.95 7.92
N HIS A 358 13.69 7.24 8.12
CA HIS A 358 13.95 8.26 7.12
C HIS A 358 15.45 8.40 6.83
N ALA A 359 16.30 8.37 7.85
CA ALA A 359 17.76 8.34 7.66
C ALA A 359 18.20 7.15 6.79
N ARG A 360 17.53 6.00 6.91
CA ARG A 360 17.86 4.79 6.15
C ARG A 360 17.37 4.80 4.71
N TYR A 361 16.21 5.37 4.41
CA TYR A 361 15.54 5.17 3.12
C TYR A 361 15.29 6.44 2.31
N ALA A 362 15.15 7.61 2.94
CA ALA A 362 14.60 8.81 2.26
C ALA A 362 15.48 9.37 1.14
N HIS A 363 16.79 9.08 1.16
CA HIS A 363 17.73 9.57 0.14
C HIS A 363 17.65 8.78 -1.18
N ASP A 364 17.39 7.46 -1.10
CA ASP A 364 17.47 6.55 -2.25
C ASP A 364 16.11 6.06 -2.76
N HIS A 365 15.03 6.29 -2.02
CA HIS A 365 13.72 5.76 -2.33
C HIS A 365 12.69 6.86 -2.54
N HIS A 366 11.87 6.68 -3.57
CA HIS A 366 10.66 7.48 -3.72
C HIS A 366 9.72 7.19 -2.54
N TRP A 367 8.95 8.18 -2.11
CA TRP A 367 8.05 8.05 -0.95
C TRP A 367 6.95 6.99 -1.14
N VAL A 368 6.66 6.58 -2.38
CA VAL A 368 5.70 5.50 -2.74
C VAL A 368 6.39 4.14 -2.88
N HIS A 369 7.72 4.06 -2.76
CA HIS A 369 8.43 2.78 -2.90
C HIS A 369 8.04 1.83 -1.77
N VAL A 370 7.90 0.53 -2.04
CA VAL A 370 7.35 -0.42 -1.07
C VAL A 370 8.23 -0.58 0.19
N LEU A 371 9.55 -0.61 0.04
CA LEU A 371 10.50 -0.84 1.14
C LEU A 371 10.41 0.15 2.33
N PRO A 372 10.49 1.49 2.15
CA PRO A 372 10.32 2.42 3.26
C PRO A 372 8.95 2.28 3.93
N ASN A 373 7.89 2.11 3.13
CA ASN A 373 6.54 1.98 3.64
C ASN A 373 6.33 0.67 4.42
N ALA A 374 6.89 -0.45 3.95
CA ALA A 374 6.86 -1.74 4.66
C ALA A 374 7.60 -1.64 6.01
N ALA A 375 8.76 -0.98 6.04
CA ALA A 375 9.48 -0.74 7.29
C ALA A 375 8.67 0.14 8.26
N LEU A 376 8.01 1.18 7.76
CA LEU A 376 7.15 2.05 8.57
C LEU A 376 5.93 1.31 9.12
N LEU A 377 5.24 0.52 8.28
CA LEU A 377 4.09 -0.28 8.69
C LEU A 377 4.48 -1.25 9.82
N ALA A 378 5.56 -2.01 9.63
CA ALA A 378 6.07 -2.94 10.64
C ALA A 378 6.44 -2.22 11.94
N ALA A 379 7.11 -1.07 11.85
CA ALA A 379 7.48 -0.26 13.01
C ALA A 379 6.26 0.30 13.75
N ALA A 380 5.28 0.84 13.03
CA ALA A 380 4.06 1.42 13.60
C ALA A 380 3.23 0.37 14.35
N LEU A 381 2.98 -0.78 13.72
CA LEU A 381 2.27 -1.90 14.30
C LEU A 381 3.00 -2.49 15.52
N THR A 382 4.33 -2.64 15.41
CA THR A 382 5.18 -3.14 16.51
C THR A 382 5.18 -2.18 17.71
N HIS A 383 5.38 -0.88 17.48
CA HIS A 383 5.45 0.09 18.57
C HIS A 383 4.07 0.36 19.20
N ALA A 384 2.98 0.21 18.44
CA ALA A 384 1.63 0.30 18.97
C ALA A 384 1.19 -0.96 19.75
N ASP A 385 1.95 -2.06 19.66
CA ASP A 385 1.57 -3.37 20.21
C ASP A 385 0.16 -3.81 19.76
N GLY A 386 -0.19 -3.50 18.50
CA GLY A 386 -1.50 -3.81 17.91
C GLY A 386 -2.64 -2.89 18.37
N ASP A 387 -2.41 -1.89 19.22
CA ASP A 387 -3.44 -0.90 19.58
C ASP A 387 -3.95 -0.17 18.33
N PHE A 388 -5.27 -0.12 18.16
CA PHE A 388 -5.88 0.41 16.94
C PHE A 388 -5.51 1.88 16.69
N THR A 389 -5.83 2.78 17.64
CA THR A 389 -5.53 4.21 17.49
C THR A 389 -4.02 4.42 17.34
N GLY A 390 -3.24 3.73 18.16
CA GLY A 390 -1.80 3.79 18.15
C GLY A 390 -1.17 3.36 16.82
N SER A 391 -1.73 2.34 16.17
CA SER A 391 -1.21 1.80 14.90
C SER A 391 -1.45 2.78 13.76
N ILE A 392 -2.69 3.24 13.57
CA ILE A 392 -3.03 4.19 12.49
C ILE A 392 -2.32 5.54 12.67
N CYS A 393 -2.23 6.05 13.92
CA CYS A 393 -1.60 7.33 14.17
C CYS A 393 -0.09 7.28 13.96
N ARG A 394 0.57 6.18 14.32
CA ARG A 394 2.00 5.99 14.06
C ARG A 394 2.31 5.81 12.58
N ALA A 395 1.51 5.00 11.87
CA ALA A 395 1.65 4.82 10.44
C ALA A 395 1.55 6.16 9.69
N VAL A 396 0.52 6.97 9.97
CA VAL A 396 0.34 8.29 9.34
C VAL A 396 1.40 9.31 9.77
N SER A 397 1.81 9.29 11.05
CA SER A 397 2.85 10.21 11.56
C SER A 397 4.24 9.94 10.97
N GLY A 398 4.46 8.75 10.42
CA GLY A 398 5.71 8.37 9.77
C GLY A 398 5.92 9.02 8.40
N GLY A 399 4.89 9.62 7.81
CA GLY A 399 4.94 10.21 6.47
C GLY A 399 4.95 9.16 5.36
N TRP A 400 5.58 9.50 4.24
CA TRP A 400 5.53 8.71 3.00
C TRP A 400 4.09 8.56 2.48
N ASP A 401 3.67 7.34 2.14
CA ASP A 401 2.34 7.07 1.60
C ASP A 401 1.33 6.92 2.74
N THR A 402 0.89 8.06 3.27
CA THR A 402 0.27 8.14 4.60
C THR A 402 -1.11 7.49 4.66
N ASP A 403 -1.93 7.66 3.64
CA ASP A 403 -3.25 7.02 3.51
C ASP A 403 -3.09 5.51 3.34
N SER A 404 -2.23 5.04 2.44
CA SER A 404 -2.02 3.61 2.21
C SER A 404 -1.45 2.86 3.41
N ASN A 405 -0.45 3.43 4.10
CA ASN A 405 0.06 2.86 5.35
C ASN A 405 -0.98 2.91 6.47
N GLY A 406 -1.71 4.02 6.56
CA GLY A 406 -2.81 4.17 7.52
C GLY A 406 -3.88 3.09 7.31
N ALA A 407 -4.31 2.90 6.06
CA ALA A 407 -5.31 1.92 5.65
C ALA A 407 -4.88 0.49 6.01
N THR A 408 -3.66 0.11 5.65
CA THR A 408 -3.12 -1.22 5.94
C THR A 408 -2.97 -1.46 7.45
N ALA A 409 -2.44 -0.48 8.19
CA ALA A 409 -2.33 -0.58 9.64
C ALA A 409 -3.70 -0.68 10.32
N GLY A 410 -4.67 0.09 9.82
CA GLY A 410 -6.04 0.11 10.33
C GLY A 410 -6.78 -1.20 10.08
N SER A 411 -6.56 -1.83 8.93
CA SER A 411 -7.14 -3.14 8.59
C SER A 411 -6.66 -4.25 9.53
N ILE A 412 -5.34 -4.36 9.74
CA ILE A 412 -4.74 -5.34 10.64
C ILE A 412 -5.16 -5.06 12.09
N ALA A 413 -4.97 -3.84 12.58
CA ALA A 413 -5.24 -3.50 13.98
C ALA A 413 -6.75 -3.50 14.29
N GLY A 414 -7.60 -3.14 13.33
CA GLY A 414 -9.05 -3.23 13.48
C GLY A 414 -9.52 -4.67 13.62
N LEU A 415 -8.93 -5.58 12.85
CA LEU A 415 -9.22 -7.00 12.94
C LEU A 415 -8.76 -7.64 14.28
N LEU A 416 -7.62 -7.16 14.81
CA LEU A 416 -7.13 -7.54 16.15
C LEU A 416 -7.97 -6.94 17.29
N ALA A 417 -8.58 -5.76 17.08
CA ALA A 417 -9.46 -5.13 18.06
C ALA A 417 -10.79 -5.89 18.27
N GLY A 418 -11.14 -6.80 17.35
CA GLY A 418 -12.22 -7.77 17.53
C GLY A 418 -13.61 -7.32 17.08
N GLY A 419 -13.88 -6.01 17.02
CA GLY A 419 -15.18 -5.50 16.60
C GLY A 419 -15.22 -3.96 16.45
N PRO A 420 -16.23 -3.42 15.75
CA PRO A 420 -16.31 -1.99 15.42
C PRO A 420 -16.42 -1.09 16.67
N GLU A 421 -17.01 -1.60 17.75
CA GLU A 421 -17.15 -0.89 19.03
C GLU A 421 -15.78 -0.58 19.68
N ALA A 422 -14.76 -1.42 19.44
CA ALA A 422 -13.43 -1.25 19.98
C ALA A 422 -12.60 -0.16 19.26
N LEU A 423 -13.05 0.30 18.08
CA LEU A 423 -12.32 1.30 17.31
C LEU A 423 -12.49 2.71 17.88
N GLY A 424 -13.58 2.97 18.61
CA GLY A 424 -13.89 4.25 19.24
C GLY A 424 -14.67 5.22 18.35
N GLU A 425 -15.72 5.82 18.92
CA GLU A 425 -16.70 6.66 18.20
C GLU A 425 -16.10 7.85 17.47
N ARG A 426 -14.99 8.43 17.99
CA ARG A 426 -14.30 9.54 17.33
C ARG A 426 -13.85 9.21 15.91
N TRP A 427 -13.54 7.94 15.65
CA TRP A 427 -13.09 7.45 14.36
C TRP A 427 -14.25 6.93 13.52
N THR A 428 -15.19 6.20 14.11
CA THR A 428 -16.26 5.52 13.35
C THR A 428 -17.42 6.45 12.98
N VAL A 429 -17.84 7.35 13.88
CA VAL A 429 -19.02 8.20 13.68
C VAL A 429 -18.92 9.10 12.44
N PRO A 430 -17.78 9.79 12.17
CA PRO A 430 -17.65 10.64 10.98
C PRO A 430 -17.80 9.89 9.65
N LEU A 431 -17.48 8.59 9.61
CA LEU A 431 -17.58 7.76 8.41
C LEU A 431 -19.01 7.32 8.08
N LYS A 432 -19.97 7.48 9.01
CA LYS A 432 -21.42 7.26 8.79
C LYS A 432 -21.77 5.94 8.11
N ASN A 433 -20.93 4.92 8.26
CA ASN A 433 -21.06 3.65 7.57
C ASN A 433 -21.33 3.81 6.06
N ARG A 434 -20.55 4.65 5.38
CA ARG A 434 -20.75 4.97 3.96
C ARG A 434 -19.43 5.15 3.23
N LEU A 435 -19.24 4.41 2.14
CA LEU A 435 -18.11 4.51 1.22
C LEU A 435 -18.55 5.13 -0.11
N ALA A 436 -17.89 6.19 -0.55
CA ALA A 436 -17.99 6.67 -1.93
C ALA A 436 -16.97 5.93 -2.81
N THR A 437 -17.38 5.43 -3.97
CA THR A 437 -16.49 4.68 -4.87
C THR A 437 -16.91 4.78 -6.33
N THR A 438 -15.96 4.57 -7.23
CA THR A 438 -16.22 4.42 -8.67
C THR A 438 -16.38 2.96 -9.11
N VAL A 439 -16.19 1.99 -8.22
CA VAL A 439 -16.42 0.56 -8.51
C VAL A 439 -17.92 0.31 -8.62
N GLY A 440 -18.34 -0.28 -9.74
CA GLY A 440 -19.76 -0.46 -10.09
C GLY A 440 -20.55 -1.20 -9.02
N GLY A 441 -21.68 -0.61 -8.59
CA GLY A 441 -22.61 -1.24 -7.63
C GLY A 441 -22.26 -1.06 -6.15
N PHE A 442 -21.14 -0.41 -5.81
CA PHE A 442 -20.71 -0.22 -4.42
C PHE A 442 -20.80 1.22 -3.91
N ASP A 443 -21.17 2.20 -4.74
CA ASP A 443 -21.25 3.60 -4.30
C ASP A 443 -22.32 3.77 -3.19
N GLY A 444 -21.90 4.31 -2.05
CA GLY A 444 -22.70 4.48 -0.86
C GLY A 444 -22.81 3.24 0.04
N ILE A 445 -22.12 2.13 -0.26
CA ILE A 445 -22.18 0.91 0.54
C ILE A 445 -21.65 1.11 1.97
N GLY A 446 -22.22 0.37 2.91
CA GLY A 446 -21.77 0.31 4.30
C GLY A 446 -20.65 -0.71 4.52
N PHE A 447 -19.82 -0.47 5.53
CA PHE A 447 -18.73 -1.37 5.94
C PHE A 447 -19.24 -2.63 6.61
N ASP A 448 -20.40 -2.57 7.27
CA ASP A 448 -21.13 -3.74 7.79
C ASP A 448 -21.56 -4.68 6.65
N GLU A 449 -22.11 -4.12 5.58
CA GLU A 449 -22.51 -4.89 4.39
C GLU A 449 -21.29 -5.44 3.65
N LEU A 450 -20.22 -4.66 3.52
CA LEU A 450 -18.96 -5.16 2.97
C LEU A 450 -18.39 -6.32 3.80
N ALA A 451 -18.50 -6.27 5.13
CA ALA A 451 -18.10 -7.37 5.99
C ALA A 451 -18.93 -8.64 5.74
N ARG A 452 -20.26 -8.50 5.61
CA ARG A 452 -21.16 -9.61 5.25
C ARG A 452 -20.79 -10.22 3.90
N LEU A 453 -20.64 -9.39 2.87
CA LEU A 453 -20.26 -9.83 1.52
C LEU A 453 -18.88 -10.50 1.48
N THR A 454 -17.94 -10.02 2.31
CA THR A 454 -16.61 -10.62 2.46
C THR A 454 -16.69 -12.00 3.07
N LEU A 455 -17.51 -12.19 4.13
CA LEU A 455 -17.74 -13.49 4.74
C LEU A 455 -18.35 -14.48 3.74
N GLU A 456 -19.31 -14.03 2.93
CA GLU A 456 -19.96 -14.85 1.89
C GLU A 456 -19.01 -15.22 0.74
N ALA A 457 -18.04 -14.37 0.42
CA ALA A 457 -17.07 -14.63 -0.64
C ALA A 457 -15.99 -15.66 -0.26
N ARG A 458 -15.93 -16.11 0.99
CA ARG A 458 -14.96 -17.12 1.47
C ARG A 458 -15.21 -18.53 0.92
N GLY A 459 -16.44 -18.82 0.49
CA GLY A 459 -16.88 -20.16 0.07
C GLY A 459 -17.66 -20.86 1.17
#